data_AF-A0A524GJW8-F1
#
_entry.id   AF-A0A524GJW8-F1
#
_cell.length_a   1.000
_cell.length_b   1.000
_cell.length_c   1.000
_cell.angle_alpha   90.00
_cell.angle_beta   90.00
_cell.angle_gamma   90.00
#
_symmetry.space_group_name_H-M   'P 1'
#
loop_
_entity.id
_entity.type
_entity.pdbx_description
1 polymer ?
#
loop_
_entity_poly.entity_id
_entity_poly.type
_entity_poly.pdbx_seq_one_letter_code
_entity_poly.pdbx_strand_id
1 'polypeptide(L)'
;MLFSLSLIGYYLSTTTYIIFFVTQKKKIRAAARCLLFGAGILHTVAIISRYFAAGHTPLTTHHDTVSFFAWSMTWAFLSFRWRYQVKNFGTFVSLVITALITIAALSSQTIAELPPALQSA
;
A
#
# COMPACT_ATOMS: atom_id res chain seq x y z
N MET A 1 11.72 -8.92 0.31
CA MET A 1 12.45 -7.80 -0.34
C MET A 1 11.50 -6.82 -1.05
N LEU A 2 10.67 -7.26 -2.00
CA LEU A 2 9.72 -6.38 -2.70
C LEU A 2 8.75 -5.65 -1.75
N PHE A 3 8.20 -6.36 -0.77
CA PHE A 3 7.35 -5.78 0.27
C PHE A 3 8.08 -4.73 1.12
N SER A 4 9.35 -4.95 1.45
CA SER A 4 10.17 -3.99 2.20
C SER A 4 10.42 -2.71 1.38
N LEU A 5 10.60 -2.83 0.07
CA LEU A 5 10.74 -1.69 -0.83
C LEU A 5 9.45 -0.88 -0.94
N SER A 6 8.29 -1.55 -1.04
CA SER A 6 7.00 -0.84 -1.02
C SER A 6 6.79 -0.13 0.31
N LEU A 7 7.10 -0.77 1.45
CA LEU A 7 7.05 -0.16 2.79
C LEU A 7 7.86 1.14 2.87
N ILE A 8 9.13 1.11 2.46
CA ILE A 8 9.99 2.30 2.41
C ILE A 8 9.38 3.37 1.50
N GLY A 9 8.86 2.97 0.34
CA GLY A 9 8.17 3.87 -0.59
C GLY A 9 6.97 4.58 0.03
N TYR A 10 6.13 3.87 0.81
CA TYR A 10 5.00 4.47 1.52
C TYR A 10 5.46 5.45 2.60
N TYR A 11 6.48 5.12 3.38
CA TYR A 11 7.04 6.06 4.37
C TYR A 11 7.59 7.33 3.72
N LEU A 12 8.33 7.22 2.60
CA LEU A 12 8.83 8.37 1.85
C LEU A 12 7.68 9.23 1.30
N SER A 13 6.66 8.60 0.72
CA SER A 13 5.48 9.30 0.22
C SER A 13 4.75 10.06 1.34
N THR A 14 4.49 9.40 2.47
CA THR A 14 3.78 9.97 3.62
C THR A 14 4.56 11.12 4.25
N THR A 15 5.87 10.97 4.41
CA THR A 15 6.75 12.06 4.89
C THR A 15 6.65 13.27 3.95
N THR A 16 6.69 13.04 2.64
CA THR A 16 6.54 14.12 1.64
C THR A 16 5.14 14.75 1.69
N TYR A 17 4.08 13.98 1.96
CA TYR A 17 2.73 14.51 2.18
C TYR A 17 2.61 15.35 3.45
N ILE A 18 3.31 14.98 4.53
CA ILE A 18 3.37 15.78 5.76
C ILE A 18 4.11 17.11 5.49
N ILE A 19 5.23 17.07 4.76
CA ILE A 19 5.93 18.29 4.33
C ILE A 19 5.01 19.15 3.45
N PHE A 20 4.25 18.55 2.54
CA PHE A 20 3.25 19.26 1.75
C PHE A 20 2.16 19.89 2.63
N PHE A 21 1.69 19.22 3.68
CA PHE A 21 0.66 19.76 4.57
C PHE A 21 1.08 21.09 5.21
N VAL A 22 2.34 21.20 5.62
CA VAL A 22 2.90 22.43 6.20
C VAL A 22 3.22 23.47 5.12
N THR A 23 3.89 23.07 4.04
CA THR A 23 4.42 24.01 3.03
C THR A 23 3.39 24.46 1.99
N GLN A 24 2.33 23.67 1.77
CA GLN A 24 1.30 23.86 0.75
C GLN A 24 1.84 24.00 -0.70
N LYS A 25 3.10 23.65 -0.94
CA LYS A 25 3.77 23.80 -2.26
C LYS A 25 3.29 22.74 -3.25
N LYS A 26 2.74 23.17 -4.39
CA LYS A 26 2.23 22.27 -5.46
C LYS A 26 3.28 21.25 -5.96
N LYS A 27 4.55 21.64 -6.03
CA LYS A 27 5.67 20.75 -6.44
C LYS A 27 5.84 19.58 -5.46
N ILE A 28 5.76 19.85 -4.16
CA ILE A 28 5.89 18.82 -3.10
C ILE A 28 4.71 17.85 -3.15
N ARG A 29 3.49 18.36 -3.39
CA ARG A 29 2.31 17.49 -3.62
C ARG A 29 2.48 16.57 -4.82
N ALA A 30 3.06 17.06 -5.91
CA ALA A 30 3.31 16.26 -7.10
C ALA A 30 4.35 15.17 -6.81
N ALA A 31 5.43 15.51 -6.11
CA ALA A 31 6.45 14.54 -5.66
C ALA A 31 5.85 13.47 -4.74
N ALA A 32 5.07 13.86 -3.72
CA ALA A 32 4.41 12.91 -2.81
C ALA A 32 3.51 11.91 -3.54
N ARG A 33 2.72 12.39 -4.51
CA ARG A 33 1.89 11.55 -5.38
C ARG A 33 2.71 10.62 -6.27
N CYS A 34 3.81 11.10 -6.84
CA CYS A 34 4.70 10.29 -7.66
C CYS A 34 5.31 9.15 -6.84
N LEU A 35 5.79 9.46 -5.62
CA LEU A 35 6.28 8.46 -4.68
C LEU A 35 5.19 7.46 -4.29
N LEU A 36 3.96 7.91 -4.02
CA LEU A 36 2.85 7.03 -3.69
C LEU A 36 2.52 6.06 -4.83
N PHE A 37 2.53 6.56 -6.07
CA PHE A 37 2.31 5.75 -7.26
C PHE A 37 3.42 4.72 -7.46
N GLY A 38 4.69 5.12 -7.29
CA GLY A 38 5.83 4.19 -7.34
C GLY A 38 5.75 3.11 -6.25
N ALA A 39 5.41 3.48 -5.02
CA ALA A 39 5.17 2.53 -3.93
C ALA A 39 4.01 1.58 -4.24
N GLY A 40 2.93 2.10 -4.84
CA GLY A 40 1.80 1.31 -5.33
C GLY A 40 2.20 0.27 -6.36
N ILE A 41 3.02 0.65 -7.36
CA ILE A 41 3.55 -0.29 -8.36
C ILE A 41 4.41 -1.37 -7.71
N LEU A 42 5.37 -1.00 -6.86
CA LEU A 42 6.21 -1.96 -6.14
C LEU A 42 5.36 -2.92 -5.31
N HIS A 43 4.30 -2.40 -4.68
CA HIS A 43 3.38 -3.20 -3.89
C HIS A 43 2.57 -4.16 -4.76
N THR A 44 2.11 -3.74 -5.94
CA THR A 44 1.48 -4.62 -6.93
C THR A 44 2.41 -5.77 -7.33
N VAL A 45 3.67 -5.48 -7.64
CA VAL A 45 4.66 -6.50 -7.99
C VAL A 45 4.90 -7.45 -6.81
N ALA A 46 4.93 -6.96 -5.57
CA ALA A 46 5.04 -7.79 -4.38
C ALA A 46 3.85 -8.75 -4.21
N ILE A 47 2.62 -8.28 -4.41
CA ILE A 47 1.41 -9.11 -4.34
C ILE A 47 1.40 -10.17 -5.45
N ILE A 48 1.72 -9.78 -6.69
CA ILE A 48 1.78 -10.71 -7.82
C ILE A 48 2.86 -11.78 -7.59
N SER A 49 4.03 -11.38 -7.09
CA SER A 49 5.11 -12.32 -6.72
C SER A 49 4.63 -13.33 -5.67
N ARG A 50 3.88 -12.88 -4.65
CA ARG A 50 3.36 -13.77 -3.61
C ARG A 50 2.22 -14.65 -4.10
N TYR A 51 1.40 -14.17 -5.03
CA TYR A 51 0.40 -14.99 -5.72
C TYR A 51 1.04 -16.19 -6.43
N PHE A 52 2.08 -15.94 -7.24
CA PHE A 52 2.77 -17.03 -7.92
C PHE A 52 3.50 -17.97 -6.97
N ALA A 53 4.07 -17.46 -5.87
CA ALA A 53 4.75 -18.29 -4.87
C ALA A 53 3.79 -19.13 -4.03
N ALA A 54 2.60 -18.62 -3.72
CA ALA A 54 1.59 -19.30 -2.91
C ALA A 54 0.73 -20.28 -3.74
N GLY A 55 0.59 -20.06 -5.05
CA GLY A 55 -0.31 -20.85 -5.90
C GLY A 55 -1.79 -20.53 -5.71
N HIS A 56 -2.12 -19.53 -4.89
CA HIS A 56 -3.46 -19.03 -4.63
C HIS A 56 -3.42 -17.52 -4.35
N THR A 57 -4.60 -16.90 -4.28
CA THR A 57 -4.69 -15.48 -3.91
C THR A 57 -4.15 -15.26 -2.49
N PRO A 58 -3.15 -14.37 -2.31
CA PRO A 58 -2.56 -14.09 -1.01
C PRO A 58 -3.51 -13.18 -0.24
N LEU A 59 -4.53 -13.77 0.37
CA LEU A 59 -5.55 -13.13 1.20
C LEU A 59 -5.91 -13.98 2.44
N THR A 60 -5.13 -15.03 2.70
CA THR A 60 -5.44 -16.05 3.72
C THR A 60 -4.82 -15.75 5.08
N THR A 61 -3.80 -14.90 5.14
CA THR A 61 -3.12 -14.52 6.39
C THR A 61 -3.42 -13.08 6.81
N HIS A 62 -3.23 -12.75 8.09
CA HIS A 62 -3.36 -11.38 8.59
C HIS A 62 -2.47 -10.38 7.83
N HIS A 63 -1.22 -10.78 7.57
CA HIS A 63 -0.30 -9.96 6.79
C HIS A 63 -0.87 -9.69 5.39
N ASP A 64 -1.36 -10.74 4.71
CA ASP A 64 -1.90 -10.66 3.36
C ASP A 64 -3.12 -9.74 3.27
N THR A 65 -4.10 -9.93 4.15
CA THR A 65 -5.33 -9.15 4.14
C THR A 65 -5.05 -7.66 4.39
N VAL A 66 -4.23 -7.34 5.40
CA VAL A 66 -3.91 -5.95 5.74
C VAL A 66 -3.04 -5.30 4.66
N SER A 67 -2.08 -6.04 4.11
CA SER A 67 -1.23 -5.61 2.99
C SER A 67 -2.07 -5.29 1.74
N PHE A 68 -3.00 -6.17 1.38
CA PHE A 68 -3.94 -5.97 0.29
C PHE A 68 -4.86 -4.77 0.52
N PHE A 69 -5.27 -4.51 1.76
CA PHE A 69 -6.07 -3.34 2.09
C PHE A 69 -5.28 -2.03 1.92
N ALA A 70 -4.02 -1.99 2.36
CA ALA A 70 -3.12 -0.84 2.13
C ALA A 70 -2.90 -0.59 0.62
N TRP A 71 -2.69 -1.66 -0.15
CA TRP A 71 -2.58 -1.61 -1.61
C TRP A 71 -3.88 -1.09 -2.27
N SER A 72 -5.03 -1.61 -1.88
CA SER A 72 -6.33 -1.21 -2.41
C SER A 72 -6.63 0.26 -2.14
N MET A 73 -6.36 0.73 -0.91
CA MET A 73 -6.55 2.12 -0.53
C MET A 73 -5.64 3.07 -1.33
N THR A 74 -4.41 2.64 -1.62
CA THR A 74 -3.47 3.37 -2.49
C THR A 74 -4.05 3.59 -3.88
N TRP A 75 -4.50 2.52 -4.53
CA TRP A 75 -5.05 2.61 -5.88
C TRP A 75 -6.41 3.32 -5.92
N ALA A 76 -7.26 3.11 -4.91
CA ALA A 76 -8.51 3.85 -4.77
C ALA A 76 -8.23 5.35 -4.69
N PHE A 77 -7.33 5.77 -3.80
CA PHE A 77 -6.95 7.17 -3.65
C PHE A 77 -6.36 7.78 -4.93
N LEU A 78 -5.46 7.06 -5.61
CA LEU A 78 -4.86 7.51 -6.87
C LEU A 78 -5.87 7.57 -8.04
N SER A 79 -6.89 6.70 -8.02
CA SER A 79 -7.95 6.65 -9.03
C SER A 79 -8.92 7.83 -8.94
N PHE A 80 -9.10 8.42 -7.76
CA PHE A 80 -9.96 9.59 -7.54
C PHE A 80 -9.35 10.91 -8.08
N ARG A 81 -8.89 10.91 -9.34
CA ARG A 81 -8.27 12.07 -10.01
C ARG A 81 -9.20 13.28 -10.19
N TRP A 82 -10.52 13.10 -10.22
CA TRP A 82 -11.40 14.09 -10.86
C TRP A 82 -12.52 14.69 -10.01
N ARG A 83 -12.97 14.03 -8.92
CA ARG A 83 -14.23 14.43 -8.27
C ARG A 83 -14.08 15.29 -7.01
N TYR A 84 -12.98 15.17 -6.25
CA TYR A 84 -12.84 15.81 -4.93
C TYR A 84 -11.46 16.48 -4.76
N GLN A 85 -11.42 17.82 -4.90
CA GLN A 85 -10.21 18.65 -4.83
C GLN A 85 -9.84 19.05 -3.39
N VAL A 86 -9.95 18.14 -2.41
CA VAL A 86 -9.50 18.43 -1.05
C VAL A 86 -7.98 18.34 -1.01
N LYS A 87 -7.30 19.49 -1.12
CA LYS A 87 -5.84 19.60 -1.31
C LYS A 87 -5.03 18.77 -0.29
N ASN A 88 -5.48 18.73 0.96
CA ASN A 88 -4.77 18.08 2.07
C ASN A 88 -5.19 16.63 2.34
N PHE A 89 -6.17 16.10 1.59
CA PHE A 89 -6.70 14.76 1.83
C PHE A 89 -5.65 13.66 1.68
N GLY A 90 -4.71 13.86 0.76
CA GLY A 90 -3.60 12.91 0.55
C GLY A 90 -2.74 12.67 1.78
N THR A 91 -2.58 13.66 2.67
CA THR A 91 -1.79 13.50 3.91
C THR A 91 -2.47 12.54 4.89
N PHE A 92 -3.78 12.68 5.08
CA PHE A 92 -4.54 11.79 5.97
C PHE A 92 -4.60 10.38 5.40
N VAL A 93 -4.86 10.25 4.10
CA VAL A 93 -4.92 8.97 3.42
C VAL A 93 -3.56 8.25 3.45
N SER A 94 -2.45 8.97 3.20
CA SER A 94 -1.12 8.37 3.23
C SER A 94 -0.72 7.88 4.62
N LEU A 95 -1.14 8.58 5.68
CA LEU A 95 -0.95 8.14 7.07
C LEU A 95 -1.66 6.81 7.32
N VAL A 96 -2.93 6.68 6.91
CA VAL A 96 -3.69 5.43 7.07
C VAL A 96 -3.04 4.29 6.28
N ILE A 97 -2.67 4.53 5.01
CA ILE A 97 -1.98 3.53 4.18
C ILE A 97 -0.67 3.07 4.86
N THR A 98 0.10 4.01 5.39
CA THR A 98 1.38 3.71 6.05
C THR A 98 1.16 2.89 7.31
N ALA A 99 0.18 3.26 8.14
CA ALA A 99 -0.18 2.50 9.34
C ALA A 99 -0.58 1.06 8.99
N LEU A 100 -1.40 0.87 7.95
CA LEU A 100 -1.81 -0.45 7.48
C LEU A 100 -0.62 -1.29 7.03
N ILE A 101 0.24 -0.75 6.17
CA ILE A 101 1.40 -1.54 5.71
C ILE A 101 2.41 -1.82 6.82
N THR A 102 2.51 -0.96 7.84
CA THR A 102 3.29 -1.24 9.06
C THR A 102 2.67 -2.37 9.88
N ILE A 103 1.34 -2.39 10.06
CA ILE A 103 0.65 -3.49 10.72
C ILE A 103 0.87 -4.81 9.96
N ALA A 104 0.82 -4.77 8.63
CA ALA A 104 1.17 -5.93 7.81
C ALA A 104 2.62 -6.34 8.03
N ALA A 105 3.57 -5.40 8.10
CA ALA A 105 4.98 -5.69 8.32
C ALA A 105 5.28 -6.34 9.68
N LEU A 106 4.50 -6.01 10.71
CA LEU A 106 4.59 -6.60 12.06
C LEU A 106 3.93 -7.97 12.16
N SER A 107 3.12 -8.35 11.18
CA SER A 107 2.48 -9.66 11.10
C SER A 107 3.41 -10.69 10.46
N SER A 108 3.15 -11.98 10.71
CA SER A 108 3.91 -13.06 10.05
C SER A 108 3.76 -12.98 8.53
N GLN A 109 4.89 -12.87 7.83
CA GLN A 109 4.94 -12.77 6.36
C GLN A 109 5.06 -14.14 5.69
N THR A 110 5.08 -15.22 6.48
CA THR A 110 5.11 -16.59 6.00
C THR A 110 3.88 -16.87 5.14
N ILE A 111 4.11 -17.45 3.97
CA ILE A 111 3.04 -17.92 3.10
C ILE A 111 2.43 -19.14 3.79
N ALA A 112 1.20 -19.00 4.27
CA ALA A 112 0.47 -20.11 4.88
C ALA A 112 -0.09 -21.02 3.78
N GLU A 113 0.02 -22.33 3.98
CA GLU A 113 -0.71 -23.29 3.16
C GLU A 113 -2.22 -23.09 3.33
N LEU A 114 -3.00 -23.34 2.26
CA LEU A 114 -4.45 -23.24 2.39
C LEU A 114 -4.93 -24.23 3.45
N PRO A 115 -5.75 -23.79 4.43
CA PRO A 115 -6.48 -24.69 5.30
C PRO A 115 -7.19 -25.75 4.44
N PRO A 116 -7.19 -27.04 4.83
CA PRO A 116 -7.75 -28.11 4.01
C PRO A 116 -9.24 -27.89 3.66
N ALA A 117 -9.97 -27.14 4.49
CA ALA A 117 -11.36 -26.74 4.21
C ALA A 117 -11.53 -25.76 3.03
N LEU A 118 -10.46 -25.06 2.61
CA LEU A 118 -10.43 -24.13 1.48
C LEU A 118 -9.80 -24.75 0.21
N GLN A 119 -9.30 -25.98 0.27
CA GLN A 119 -8.76 -26.74 -0.87
C GLN A 119 -9.86 -27.42 -1.69
N SER A 120 -11.00 -26.74 -1.91
CA SER A 120 -12.14 -27.35 -2.61
C SER A 120 -11.86 -27.48 -4.11
N ALA A 121 -11.60 -28.74 -4.53
CA ALA A 121 -11.43 -29.32 -5.86
C ALA A 121 -10.00 -29.35 -6.44
#